data_AF-A0A9D5J922-F1
#
_entry.id   AF-A0A9D5J922-F1
#
_cell.length_a   1.000
_cell.length_b   1.000
_cell.length_c   1.000
_cell.angle_alpha   90.00
_cell.angle_beta   90.00
_cell.angle_gamma   90.00
#
_symmetry.space_group_name_H-M   'P 1'
#
loop_
_entity.id
_entity.type
_entity.pdbx_description
1 polymer ?
#
loop_
_entity_poly.entity_id
_entity_poly.type
_entity_poly.pdbx_seq_one_letter_code
_entity_poly.pdbx_strand_id
1 'polypeptide(L)'
;MKIIYTRGNRTETLASIATLRKILGRFVRHRVFYEVSSRNKRGHEFFSTKNTFVVGSIEIVHRDYLTITIFDAHNSSHTIEILNPSALRIYDETMGKGFAVSFSSESPGDVESRCYLRDEGSDGEGLAAPGELGRLSLPQLFDYVEEITHRRRLAGPRVEPPSATL
;
A
#
# COMPACT_ATOMS: atom_id res chain seq x y z
N MET A 1 11.30 2.64 -3.70
CA MET A 1 10.29 1.57 -3.58
C MET A 1 9.74 1.21 -4.95
N LYS A 2 9.66 -0.08 -5.29
CA LYS A 2 8.92 -0.59 -6.46
C LYS A 2 7.57 -1.15 -5.99
N ILE A 3 6.43 -0.73 -6.56
CA ILE A 3 5.15 -1.42 -6.32
C ILE A 3 5.00 -2.45 -7.41
N ILE A 4 4.91 -3.71 -7.00
CA ILE A 4 4.88 -4.92 -7.80
C ILE A 4 3.47 -5.48 -7.67
N TYR A 5 2.70 -5.44 -8.75
CA TYR A 5 1.41 -6.13 -8.81
C TYR A 5 1.59 -7.52 -9.41
N THR A 6 1.08 -8.56 -8.76
CA THR A 6 1.10 -9.92 -9.30
C THR A 6 -0.33 -10.41 -9.53
N ARG A 7 -0.70 -10.65 -10.80
CA ARG A 7 -1.97 -11.28 -11.20
C ARG A 7 -1.67 -12.49 -12.09
N GLY A 8 -1.90 -13.69 -11.57
CA GLY A 8 -1.42 -14.92 -12.22
C GLY A 8 0.09 -14.86 -12.43
N ASN A 9 0.55 -14.93 -13.69
CA ASN A 9 1.97 -14.87 -14.06
C ASN A 9 2.47 -13.48 -14.47
N ARG A 10 1.63 -12.43 -14.41
CA ARG A 10 2.02 -11.07 -14.83
C ARG A 10 2.54 -10.26 -13.64
N THR A 11 3.62 -9.52 -13.87
CA THR A 11 4.23 -8.60 -12.89
C THR A 11 4.37 -7.21 -13.48
N GLU A 12 3.77 -6.20 -12.86
CA GLU A 12 3.80 -4.81 -13.31
C GLU A 12 4.39 -3.88 -12.24
N THR A 13 5.11 -2.84 -12.66
CA THR A 13 5.70 -1.84 -11.75
C THR A 13 4.86 -0.56 -11.74
N LEU A 14 4.25 -0.25 -10.60
CA LEU A 14 3.46 0.96 -10.39
C LEU A 14 4.25 1.90 -9.47
N ALA A 15 4.62 3.11 -9.92
CA ALA A 15 5.77 3.80 -9.30
C ALA A 15 5.46 5.06 -8.47
N SER A 16 4.19 5.41 -8.20
CA SER A 16 3.87 6.71 -7.57
C SER A 16 3.40 6.62 -6.12
N ILE A 17 3.74 7.63 -5.30
CA ILE A 17 3.22 7.83 -3.93
C ILE A 17 1.69 7.97 -3.94
N ALA A 18 1.11 8.57 -4.97
CA ALA A 18 -0.34 8.66 -5.13
C ALA A 18 -0.97 7.26 -5.30
N THR A 19 -0.32 6.37 -6.05
CA THR A 19 -0.74 4.97 -6.19
C THR A 19 -0.65 4.24 -4.86
N LEU A 20 0.45 4.42 -4.12
CA LEU A 20 0.60 3.85 -2.77
C LEU A 20 -0.53 4.31 -1.83
N ARG A 21 -0.82 5.62 -1.79
CA ARG A 21 -1.94 6.19 -1.02
C ARG A 21 -3.28 5.55 -1.39
N LYS A 22 -3.54 5.36 -2.69
CA LYS A 22 -4.77 4.72 -3.18
C LYS A 22 -4.90 3.27 -2.76
N ILE A 23 -3.82 2.48 -2.89
CA ILE A 23 -3.80 1.08 -2.49
C ILE A 23 -4.05 0.97 -0.99
N LEU A 24 -3.29 1.72 -0.20
CA LEU A 24 -3.36 1.64 1.26
C LEU A 24 -4.67 2.20 1.82
N GLY A 25 -5.23 3.23 1.19
CA GLY A 25 -6.52 3.80 1.59
C GLY A 25 -7.69 2.81 1.60
N ARG A 26 -7.57 1.66 0.91
CA ARG A 26 -8.59 0.60 0.94
C ARG A 26 -8.63 -0.19 2.25
N PHE A 27 -7.56 -0.18 3.04
CA PHE A 27 -7.54 -0.84 4.34
C PHE A 27 -8.18 0.00 5.44
N VAL A 28 -8.32 1.33 5.24
CA VAL A 28 -8.87 2.24 6.24
C VAL A 28 -10.32 1.83 6.53
N ARG A 29 -10.64 1.67 7.82
CA ARG A 29 -11.91 1.15 8.36
C ARG A 29 -12.18 -0.32 8.08
N HIS A 30 -11.20 -1.06 7.57
CA HIS A 30 -11.29 -2.50 7.43
C HIS A 30 -10.57 -3.18 8.59
N ARG A 31 -11.10 -4.33 8.98
CA ARG A 31 -10.39 -5.27 9.82
C ARG A 31 -9.29 -5.90 8.98
N VAL A 32 -8.07 -5.86 9.48
CA VAL A 32 -6.90 -6.41 8.81
C VAL A 32 -6.22 -7.45 9.70
N PHE A 33 -5.80 -8.54 9.08
CA PHE A 33 -4.77 -9.39 9.63
C PHE A 33 -3.41 -8.85 9.18
N TYR A 34 -2.44 -8.83 10.08
CA TYR A 34 -1.06 -8.52 9.71
C TYR A 34 -0.04 -9.48 10.31
N GLU A 35 1.08 -9.59 9.62
CA GLU A 35 2.28 -10.28 10.07
C GLU A 35 3.51 -9.38 9.84
N VAL A 36 4.25 -9.08 10.91
CA VAL A 36 5.59 -8.50 10.81
C VAL A 36 6.59 -9.60 11.07
N SER A 37 7.49 -9.83 10.12
CA SER A 37 8.56 -10.82 10.24
C SER A 37 9.91 -10.24 9.89
N SER A 38 10.96 -10.80 10.48
CA SER A 38 12.34 -10.46 10.20
C SER A 38 13.17 -11.74 10.13
N ARG A 39 14.04 -11.81 9.12
CA ARG A 39 14.93 -12.94 8.90
C ARG A 39 16.36 -12.45 8.74
N ASN A 40 17.27 -12.99 9.54
CA ASN A 40 18.70 -12.83 9.34
C ASN A 40 19.17 -13.87 8.31
N LYS A 41 19.68 -13.43 7.15
CA LYS A 41 20.11 -14.35 6.08
C LYS A 41 21.33 -15.19 6.46
N ARG A 42 22.16 -14.73 7.41
CA ARG A 42 23.38 -15.43 7.87
C ARG A 42 23.19 -16.23 9.15
N GLY A 43 22.31 -15.76 10.04
CA GLY A 43 22.17 -16.30 11.40
C GLY A 43 21.13 -17.42 11.55
N HIS A 44 20.37 -17.76 10.51
CA HIS A 44 19.19 -18.64 10.60
C HIS A 44 18.11 -18.18 11.62
N GLU A 45 18.22 -16.97 12.15
CA GLU A 45 17.25 -16.40 13.08
C GLU A 45 16.03 -15.85 12.32
N PHE A 46 14.86 -16.17 12.84
CA PHE A 46 13.58 -15.73 12.31
C PHE A 46 12.67 -15.28 13.46
N PHE A 47 12.13 -14.07 13.32
CA PHE A 47 11.13 -13.51 14.22
C PHE A 47 9.85 -13.24 13.42
N SER A 48 8.69 -13.56 13.99
CA SER A 48 7.39 -13.22 13.41
C SER A 48 6.40 -12.88 14.52
N THR A 49 5.62 -11.84 14.30
CA THR A 49 4.51 -11.43 15.16
C THR A 49 3.29 -11.17 14.30
N LYS A 50 2.15 -11.68 14.75
CA LYS A 50 0.87 -11.64 14.03
C LYS A 50 -0.20 -11.06 14.93
N ASN A 51 -1.09 -10.25 14.36
CA ASN A 51 -2.25 -9.74 15.09
C ASN A 51 -3.32 -9.28 14.10
N THR A 52 -4.51 -8.94 14.60
CA THR A 52 -5.62 -8.40 13.82
C THR A 52 -6.12 -7.11 14.45
N PHE A 53 -6.44 -6.10 13.65
CA PHE A 53 -7.03 -4.86 14.16
C PHE A 53 -7.81 -4.12 13.06
N VAL A 54 -8.58 -3.10 13.44
CA VAL A 54 -9.28 -2.23 12.50
C VAL A 54 -8.41 -1.01 12.20
N VAL A 55 -8.12 -0.76 10.93
CA VAL A 55 -7.28 0.39 10.56
C VAL A 55 -8.07 1.69 10.73
N GLY A 56 -7.61 2.57 11.62
CA GLY A 56 -8.19 3.90 11.81
C GLY A 56 -7.74 4.88 10.74
N SER A 57 -6.43 4.98 10.52
CA SER A 57 -5.82 5.85 9.53
C SER A 57 -4.48 5.29 9.04
N ILE A 58 -4.03 5.79 7.89
CA ILE A 58 -2.70 5.48 7.36
C ILE A 58 -2.01 6.78 6.98
N GLU A 59 -0.82 6.99 7.51
CA GLU A 59 0.04 8.11 7.18
C GLU A 59 1.19 7.65 6.29
N ILE A 60 1.48 8.43 5.26
CA ILE A 60 2.58 8.19 4.33
C ILE A 60 3.39 9.47 4.26
N VAL A 61 4.62 9.42 4.74
CA VAL A 61 5.57 10.53 4.77
C VAL A 61 6.76 10.19 3.88
N HIS A 62 7.16 11.13 3.04
CA HIS A 62 8.32 10.97 2.15
C HIS A 62 9.16 12.25 2.22
N ARG A 63 10.03 12.32 3.23
CA ARG A 63 10.99 13.42 3.42
C ARG A 63 12.40 12.90 3.16
N ASP A 64 13.03 12.31 4.18
CA ASP A 64 14.36 11.71 4.09
C ASP A 64 14.29 10.24 3.65
N TYR A 65 13.28 9.53 4.15
CA TYR A 65 12.92 8.18 3.79
C TYR A 65 11.40 8.07 3.65
N LEU A 66 10.95 7.01 2.97
CA LEU A 66 9.54 6.66 2.93
C LEU A 66 9.15 5.97 4.24
N THR A 67 8.24 6.58 5.00
CA THR A 67 7.63 6.00 6.19
C THR A 67 6.14 5.78 5.93
N ILE A 68 5.65 4.59 6.27
CA ILE A 68 4.24 4.24 6.24
C ILE A 68 3.84 3.85 7.66
N THR A 69 2.89 4.57 8.24
CA THR A 69 2.39 4.32 9.60
C THR A 69 0.91 3.97 9.54
N ILE A 70 0.56 2.80 10.09
CA ILE A 70 -0.81 2.28 10.11
C ILE A 70 -1.29 2.32 11.56
N PHE A 71 -2.37 3.05 11.80
CA PHE A 71 -2.92 3.27 13.14
C PHE A 71 -4.12 2.38 13.38
N ASP A 72 -4.20 1.80 14.58
CA ASP A 72 -5.38 1.08 15.05
C ASP A 72 -6.49 2.05 15.46
N ALA A 73 -7.72 1.79 14.99
CA ALA A 73 -8.89 2.59 15.28
C ALA A 73 -9.32 2.54 16.75
N HIS A 74 -8.98 1.45 17.46
CA HIS A 74 -9.44 1.17 18.81
C HIS A 74 -8.32 1.22 19.86
N ASN A 75 -7.07 1.36 19.44
CA ASN A 75 -5.92 1.40 20.34
C ASN A 75 -4.82 2.35 19.82
N SER A 76 -4.75 3.56 20.36
CA SER A 76 -3.75 4.56 19.96
C SER A 76 -2.30 4.15 20.22
N SER A 77 -2.07 3.18 21.10
CA SER A 77 -0.73 2.65 21.40
C SER A 77 -0.30 1.56 20.43
N HIS A 78 -1.21 1.06 19.60
CA HIS A 78 -0.93 0.04 18.59
C HIS A 78 -0.77 0.68 17.21
N THR A 79 0.44 0.61 16.69
CA THR A 79 0.78 1.11 15.36
C THR A 79 1.74 0.16 14.67
N ILE A 80 1.70 0.14 13.33
CA ILE A 80 2.69 -0.53 12.50
C ILE A 80 3.45 0.54 11.74
N GLU A 81 4.76 0.57 11.90
CA GLU A 81 5.65 1.44 11.14
C GLU A 81 6.47 0.61 10.14
N ILE A 82 6.40 1.00 8.87
CA ILE A 82 7.18 0.39 7.79
C ILE A 82 8.16 1.46 7.29
N LEU A 83 9.45 1.19 7.51
CA LEU A 83 10.54 2.09 7.16
C LEU A 83 11.19 1.68 5.86
N ASN A 84 11.31 2.66 4.95
CA ASN A 84 12.01 2.62 3.68
C ASN A 84 11.85 1.29 2.90
N PRO A 85 10.60 0.87 2.58
CA PRO A 85 10.39 -0.39 1.89
C PRO A 85 11.03 -0.38 0.49
N SER A 86 11.77 -1.43 0.17
CA SER A 86 12.40 -1.64 -1.13
C SER A 86 11.35 -2.06 -2.18
N ALA A 87 10.36 -2.87 -1.77
CA ALA A 87 9.27 -3.32 -2.60
C ALA A 87 7.93 -3.39 -1.85
N LEU A 88 6.85 -3.20 -2.58
CA LEU A 88 5.48 -3.52 -2.19
C LEU A 88 4.95 -4.58 -3.15
N ARG A 89 4.49 -5.73 -2.67
CA ARG A 89 3.78 -6.74 -3.46
C ARG A 89 2.29 -6.69 -3.16
N ILE A 90 1.46 -6.76 -4.18
CA ILE A 90 0.01 -6.80 -4.05
C ILE A 90 -0.48 -8.19 -4.50
N TYR A 91 -1.25 -8.83 -3.64
CA TYR A 91 -1.87 -10.14 -3.87
C TYR A 91 -3.38 -9.94 -4.03
N ASP A 92 -3.89 -10.38 -5.17
CA ASP A 92 -5.33 -10.50 -5.43
C ASP A 92 -5.76 -11.88 -4.90
N GLU A 93 -6.36 -11.93 -3.69
CA GLU A 93 -6.96 -13.17 -3.20
C GLU A 93 -8.29 -13.42 -3.94
N THR A 94 -8.73 -14.67 -3.98
CA THR A 94 -9.89 -15.12 -4.80
C THR A 94 -11.11 -14.22 -4.60
N MET A 95 -11.94 -14.03 -5.65
CA MET A 95 -13.15 -13.20 -5.57
C MET A 95 -13.94 -13.46 -4.26
N GLY A 96 -14.06 -12.42 -3.43
CA GLY A 96 -14.72 -12.47 -2.12
C GLY A 96 -13.81 -12.60 -0.89
N LYS A 97 -12.48 -12.70 -1.04
CA LYS A 97 -11.54 -12.89 0.09
C LYS A 97 -10.69 -11.66 0.45
N GLY A 98 -11.06 -10.46 -0.03
CA GLY A 98 -10.27 -9.26 0.17
C GLY A 98 -8.99 -9.26 -0.68
N PHE A 99 -8.07 -8.33 -0.40
CA PHE A 99 -6.74 -8.31 -1.03
C PHE A 99 -5.66 -8.17 0.04
N ALA A 100 -4.44 -8.56 -0.30
CA ALA A 100 -3.31 -8.45 0.61
C ALA A 100 -2.15 -7.66 0.00
N VAL A 101 -1.35 -7.06 0.86
CA VAL A 101 -0.12 -6.38 0.49
C VAL A 101 1.04 -6.87 1.34
N SER A 102 2.23 -6.87 0.79
CA SER A 102 3.46 -7.21 1.49
C SER A 102 4.54 -6.20 1.20
N PHE A 103 5.03 -5.54 2.24
CA PHE A 103 6.19 -4.67 2.17
C PHE A 103 7.44 -5.47 2.51
N SER A 104 8.47 -5.29 1.71
CA SER A 104 9.81 -5.82 1.99
C SER A 104 10.76 -4.65 2.22
N SER A 105 11.49 -4.71 3.33
CA SER A 105 12.60 -3.81 3.64
C SER A 105 13.88 -4.64 3.75
N GLU A 106 14.95 -4.16 3.14
CA GLU A 106 16.28 -4.74 3.31
C GLU A 106 17.12 -3.75 4.11
N SER A 107 17.58 -4.20 5.28
CA SER A 107 18.43 -3.40 6.15
C SER A 107 19.92 -3.71 5.89
N PRO A 108 20.82 -2.75 6.12
CA PRO A 108 22.26 -3.02 6.14
C PRO A 108 22.56 -4.13 7.17
N GLY A 109 23.23 -5.21 6.74
CA GLY A 109 23.55 -6.35 7.60
C GLY A 109 22.76 -7.64 7.34
N ASP A 110 22.24 -7.84 6.12
CA ASP A 110 21.60 -9.10 5.69
C ASP A 110 20.31 -9.47 6.44
N VAL A 111 19.63 -8.47 7.01
CA VAL A 111 18.31 -8.63 7.61
C VAL A 111 17.24 -8.24 6.59
N GLU A 112 16.35 -9.20 6.27
CA GLU A 112 15.13 -8.93 5.50
C GLU A 112 13.96 -8.81 6.46
N SER A 113 13.27 -7.68 6.43
CA SER A 113 12.02 -7.48 7.18
C SER A 113 10.84 -7.43 6.23
N ARG A 114 9.72 -8.01 6.65
CA ARG A 114 8.49 -8.06 5.88
C ARG A 114 7.30 -7.65 6.74
N CYS A 115 6.43 -6.82 6.17
CA CYS A 115 5.12 -6.53 6.73
C CYS A 115 4.05 -6.98 5.74
N TYR A 116 3.32 -8.04 6.09
CA TYR A 116 2.17 -8.53 5.33
C TYR A 116 0.89 -8.00 5.98
N LEU A 117 -0.02 -7.47 5.17
CA LEU A 117 -1.35 -7.00 5.57
C LEU A 117 -2.39 -7.63 4.66
N ARG A 118 -3.45 -8.21 5.23
CA ARG A 118 -4.57 -8.80 4.50
C ARG A 118 -5.88 -8.19 4.98
N ASP A 119 -6.69 -7.75 4.04
CA ASP A 119 -8.04 -7.28 4.28
C ASP A 119 -8.95 -8.46 4.66
N GLU A 120 -9.54 -8.43 5.86
CA GLU A 120 -10.51 -9.43 6.33
C GLU A 120 -11.96 -8.93 6.23
N GLY A 121 -12.18 -7.74 5.65
CA GLY A 121 -13.49 -7.11 5.47
C GLY A 121 -13.79 -6.01 6.48
N SER A 122 -14.99 -5.43 6.38
CA SER A 122 -15.48 -4.43 7.34
C SER A 122 -15.97 -5.10 8.62
N ASP A 123 -15.58 -4.59 9.79
CA ASP A 123 -16.26 -4.96 11.04
C ASP A 123 -17.72 -4.47 10.93
N GLY A 124 -18.65 -5.43 10.99
CA GLY A 124 -20.03 -5.34 10.51
C GLY A 124 -20.97 -4.35 11.21
N GLU A 125 -20.48 -3.30 11.87
CA GLU A 125 -21.31 -2.28 12.49
C GLU A 125 -20.83 -0.86 12.13
N GLY A 126 -21.67 -0.13 11.39
CA GLY A 126 -21.69 1.35 11.43
C GLY A 126 -20.60 2.11 10.67
N LEU A 127 -19.64 1.47 10.01
CA LEU A 127 -18.61 2.18 9.26
C LEU A 127 -19.17 2.65 7.90
N ALA A 128 -19.25 3.97 7.72
CA ALA A 128 -19.84 4.64 6.56
C ALA A 128 -19.35 4.05 5.22
N ALA A 129 -20.28 3.95 4.26
CA ALA A 129 -20.08 3.32 2.97
C ALA A 129 -18.70 3.62 2.35
N PRO A 130 -18.02 2.62 1.77
CA PRO A 130 -16.72 2.83 1.14
C PRO A 130 -16.83 3.99 0.13
N GLY A 131 -15.91 4.96 0.23
CA GLY A 131 -15.77 6.01 -0.78
C GLY A 131 -15.59 5.38 -2.17
N GLU A 132 -15.82 6.13 -3.25
CA GLU A 132 -15.88 5.58 -4.63
C GLU A 132 -14.70 4.64 -4.99
N LEU A 133 -13.51 4.87 -4.44
CA LEU A 133 -12.31 4.03 -4.61
C LEU A 133 -12.38 2.67 -3.90
N GLY A 134 -13.07 2.57 -2.76
CA GLY A 134 -13.32 1.31 -2.06
C GLY A 134 -14.34 0.42 -2.76
N ARG A 135 -15.07 0.97 -3.75
CA ARG A 135 -16.01 0.22 -4.62
C ARG A 135 -15.35 -0.37 -5.86
N LEU A 136 -14.15 0.08 -6.21
CA LEU A 136 -13.43 -0.45 -7.37
C LEU A 136 -12.79 -1.79 -7.03
N SER A 137 -13.08 -2.81 -7.85
CA SER A 137 -12.27 -4.03 -7.86
C SER A 137 -10.80 -3.70 -8.15
N LEU A 138 -9.85 -4.54 -7.74
CA LEU A 138 -8.44 -4.32 -8.04
C LEU A 138 -8.17 -4.15 -9.55
N PRO A 139 -8.75 -4.96 -10.47
CA PRO A 139 -8.65 -4.70 -11.90
C PRO A 139 -9.09 -3.30 -12.29
N GLN A 140 -10.24 -2.82 -11.79
CA GLN A 140 -10.71 -1.47 -12.07
C GLN A 140 -9.81 -0.38 -11.48
N LEU A 141 -9.19 -0.64 -10.31
CA LEU A 141 -8.21 0.27 -9.74
C LEU A 141 -6.94 0.33 -10.60
N PHE A 142 -6.51 -0.81 -11.15
CA PHE A 142 -5.34 -0.86 -12.04
C PHE A 142 -5.65 -0.22 -13.39
N ASP A 143 -6.80 -0.52 -14.02
CA ASP A 143 -7.27 0.17 -15.23
C ASP A 143 -7.32 1.69 -15.00
N TYR A 144 -7.84 2.13 -13.86
CA TYR A 144 -7.87 3.54 -13.48
C TYR A 144 -6.47 4.14 -13.23
N VAL A 145 -5.55 3.38 -12.63
CA VAL A 145 -4.16 3.82 -12.39
C VAL A 145 -3.34 3.86 -13.67
N GLU A 146 -3.52 2.87 -14.56
CA GLU A 146 -2.95 2.85 -15.90
C GLU A 146 -3.48 4.01 -16.74
N GLU A 147 -4.79 4.26 -16.70
CA GLU A 147 -5.43 5.38 -17.40
C GLU A 147 -4.86 6.73 -16.95
N ILE A 148 -4.68 6.96 -15.65
CA ILE A 148 -4.06 8.18 -15.13
C ILE A 148 -2.59 8.28 -15.56
N THR A 149 -1.87 7.18 -15.54
CA THR A 149 -0.45 7.14 -15.93
C THR A 149 -0.26 7.40 -17.42
N HIS A 150 -1.15 6.87 -18.26
CA HIS A 150 -1.19 7.12 -19.70
C HIS A 150 -1.63 8.55 -20.04
N ARG A 151 -2.70 9.06 -19.40
CA ARG A 151 -3.16 10.45 -19.60
C ARG A 151 -2.09 11.48 -19.22
N ARG A 152 -1.31 11.22 -18.15
CA ARG A 152 -0.23 12.11 -17.72
C ARG A 152 1.01 12.06 -18.61
N ARG A 153 1.22 10.99 -19.39
CA ARG A 153 2.26 10.91 -20.43
C ARG A 153 1.86 11.63 -21.73
N LEU A 154 0.56 11.70 -22.02
CA LEU A 154 0.02 12.40 -23.20
C LEU A 154 -0.15 13.91 -22.96
N ALA A 155 -0.32 14.34 -21.71
CA ALA A 155 -0.21 15.74 -21.31
C ALA A 155 1.27 16.16 -21.24
N GLY A 156 1.87 16.49 -22.38
CA GLY A 156 3.20 17.10 -22.45
C GLY A 156 3.31 18.40 -21.63
N PRO A 157 4.53 18.96 -21.47
CA PRO A 157 4.72 20.18 -20.69
C PRO A 157 3.79 21.28 -21.19
N ARG A 158 3.06 21.92 -20.25
CA ARG A 158 2.26 23.11 -20.55
C ARG A 158 3.21 24.18 -21.07
N VAL A 159 3.15 24.45 -22.38
CA VAL A 159 3.72 25.67 -22.95
C VAL A 159 2.79 26.80 -22.51
N GLU A 160 3.24 27.63 -21.58
CA GLU A 160 2.54 28.86 -21.24
C GLU A 160 2.53 29.77 -22.48
N PRO A 161 1.39 30.35 -22.86
CA PRO A 161 1.37 31.33 -23.93
C PRO A 161 2.17 32.57 -23.49
N PRO A 162 2.90 33.23 -24.40
CA PRO A 162 3.67 34.41 -24.06
C PRO A 162 2.72 35.48 -23.52
N SER A 163 3.03 35.98 -22.32
CA SER A 163 2.34 37.12 -21.71
C SER A 163 2.30 38.27 -22.71
N ALA A 164 1.09 38.65 -23.14
CA ALA A 164 0.89 39.84 -23.94
C ALA A 164 1.17 41.05 -23.04
N THR A 165 2.30 41.70 -23.27
CA THR A 165 2.61 43.01 -22.70
C THR A 165 1.68 44.03 -23.35
N LEU A 166 0.87 44.70 -22.52
CA LEU A 166 0.23 45.98 -22.86
C LEU A 166 1.09 47.12 -22.32
#